data_AF-A0A7R9I9Q4-F1
#
_entry.id   AF-A0A7R9I9Q4-F1
#
_cell.length_a   1.000
_cell.length_b   1.000
_cell.length_c   1.000
_cell.angle_alpha   90.00
_cell.angle_beta   90.00
_cell.angle_gamma   90.00
#
_symmetry.space_group_name_H-M   'P 1'
#
loop_
_entity.id
_entity.type
_entity.pdbx_description
1 polymer ?
#
loop_
_entity_poly.entity_id
_entity_poly.type
_entity_poly.pdbx_seq_one_letter_code
_entity_poly.pdbx_strand_id
1 'polypeptide(L)' 'HKHKYFVSVTHITEEALVKKGFVSPDDVLRLPRITENYLCSPEANIYDIDFTRFKIRDLESGTILFEIAKPPPS' A
#
# COMPACT_ATOMS: atom_id res chain seq x y z
N HIS A 1 2.46 7.84 38.54
CA HIS A 1 3.33 8.07 37.36
C HIS A 1 2.60 7.68 36.06
N LYS A 2 1.55 8.42 35.69
CA LYS A 2 0.81 8.26 34.42
C LYS A 2 1.09 9.44 33.50
N HIS A 3 2.18 9.40 32.75
CA HIS A 3 2.52 10.27 31.62
C HIS A 3 3.62 9.47 30.86
N LYS A 4 3.66 9.22 29.55
CA LYS A 4 3.32 10.11 28.44
C LYS A 4 3.50 9.44 27.05
N TYR A 5 3.13 8.19 26.84
CA TYR A 5 3.10 7.61 25.47
C TYR A 5 1.82 8.04 24.73
N PHE A 6 1.58 9.35 24.65
CA PHE A 6 0.71 9.91 23.64
C PHE A 6 1.65 10.38 22.53
N VAL A 7 2.00 9.47 21.62
CA VAL A 7 2.53 9.91 20.34
C VAL A 7 1.37 10.65 19.71
N SER A 8 1.40 11.98 19.73
CA SER A 8 0.58 12.78 18.84
C SER A 8 1.00 12.38 17.43
N VAL A 9 0.33 11.39 16.86
CA VAL A 9 0.52 11.03 15.46
C VAL A 9 -0.11 12.17 14.69
N THR A 10 0.70 13.12 14.29
CA THR A 10 0.25 14.18 13.39
C THR A 10 -0.16 13.51 12.08
N HIS A 11 -1.47 13.45 11.84
CA HIS A 11 -2.01 12.95 10.60
C HIS A 11 -1.48 13.78 9.44
N ILE A 12 -1.13 13.09 8.36
CA ILE A 12 -0.77 13.71 7.09
C ILE A 12 -1.95 13.57 6.12
N THR A 13 -2.14 14.57 5.27
CA THR A 13 -3.17 14.51 4.22
C THR A 13 -2.57 14.01 2.91
N GLU A 14 -3.41 13.44 2.05
CA GLU A 14 -3.00 13.01 0.71
C GLU A 14 -2.41 14.16 -0.09
N GLU A 15 -2.99 15.37 -0.03
CA GLU A 15 -2.50 16.54 -0.76
C GLU A 15 -1.09 16.96 -0.29
N ALA A 16 -0.78 16.77 0.99
CA ALA A 16 0.55 17.03 1.52
C ALA A 16 1.58 16.01 0.99
N LEU A 17 1.20 14.74 0.84
CA LEU A 17 2.06 13.71 0.26
C LEU A 17 2.30 13.92 -1.23
N VAL A 18 1.25 14.26 -1.98
CA VAL A 18 1.38 14.56 -3.41
C VAL A 18 2.32 15.75 -3.61
N LYS A 19 2.20 16.81 -2.80
CA LYS A 19 3.11 17.97 -2.86
C LYS A 19 4.55 17.66 -2.46
N LYS A 20 4.76 16.64 -1.61
CA LYS A 20 6.09 16.22 -1.17
C LYS A 20 6.91 15.57 -2.30
N GLY A 21 6.25 14.97 -3.29
CA GLY A 21 6.88 14.37 -4.47
C GLY A 21 7.56 13.01 -4.24
N PHE A 22 7.67 12.56 -2.99
CA PHE A 22 8.07 11.20 -2.63
C PHE A 22 7.33 10.75 -1.38
N VAL A 23 7.00 9.47 -1.32
CA VAL A 23 6.21 8.86 -0.23
C VAL A 23 7.01 7.75 0.42
N SER A 24 7.14 7.79 1.75
CA SER A 24 7.81 6.76 2.55
C SER A 24 6.82 5.87 3.31
N PRO A 25 7.26 4.74 3.87
CA PRO A 25 6.43 3.93 4.77
C PRO A 25 5.85 4.74 5.95
N ASP A 26 6.65 5.60 6.57
CA ASP A 26 6.19 6.45 7.69
C ASP A 26 5.11 7.45 7.28
N ASP A 27 5.12 7.91 6.02
CA ASP A 27 4.06 8.77 5.50
C ASP A 27 2.72 8.04 5.45
N VAL A 28 2.69 6.84 4.87
CA VAL A 28 1.44 6.09 4.67
C VAL A 28 0.89 5.53 5.98
N LEU A 29 1.74 5.24 6.96
CA LEU A 29 1.30 4.83 8.31
C LEU A 29 0.53 5.92 9.07
N ARG A 30 0.66 7.18 8.64
CA ARG A 30 0.00 8.34 9.26
C ARG A 30 -1.28 8.76 8.53
N LEU A 31 -1.62 8.12 7.41
CA LEU A 31 -2.86 8.38 6.69
C LEU A 31 -4.05 7.86 7.50
N PRO A 32 -5.03 8.71 7.83
CA PRO A 32 -6.18 8.30 8.64
C PRO A 32 -7.27 7.56 7.85
N ARG A 33 -7.15 7.51 6.51
CA ARG A 33 -8.15 6.98 5.59
C ARG A 33 -7.51 6.53 4.28
N ILE A 34 -8.29 5.80 3.47
CA ILE A 34 -7.93 5.47 2.09
C ILE A 34 -7.67 6.74 1.28
N THR A 35 -6.78 6.65 0.29
CA THR A 35 -6.53 7.73 -0.65
C THR A 35 -7.60 7.77 -1.73
N GLU A 36 -7.90 8.96 -2.24
CA GLU A 36 -8.82 9.15 -3.37
C GLU A 36 -8.11 8.84 -4.70
N ASN A 37 -6.80 9.09 -4.78
CA ASN A 37 -5.98 8.86 -5.97
C ASN A 37 -4.72 8.03 -5.67
N TYR A 38 -4.01 7.66 -6.73
CA TYR A 38 -2.69 7.05 -6.62
C TYR A 38 -1.66 8.06 -6.11
N LEU A 39 -0.80 7.60 -5.19
CA LEU A 39 0.29 8.40 -4.62
C LEU A 39 1.54 8.47 -5.51
N CYS A 40 1.57 7.75 -6.62
CA CYS A 40 2.66 7.78 -7.61
C CYS A 40 2.12 7.48 -9.01
N SER A 41 2.86 7.89 -10.03
CA SER A 41 2.54 7.54 -11.42
C SER A 41 3.11 6.16 -11.78
N PRO A 42 2.59 5.49 -12.83
CA PRO A 42 3.13 4.21 -13.29
C PRO A 42 4.64 4.25 -13.62
N GLU A 43 5.14 5.39 -14.09
CA GLU A 43 6.55 5.59 -14.45
C GLU A 43 7.48 5.56 -13.23
N ALA A 44 6.95 5.64 -12.00
CA ALA A 44 7.73 5.48 -10.78
C ALA A 44 8.20 4.03 -10.55
N ASN A 45 7.65 3.04 -11.27
CA ASN A 45 8.08 1.64 -11.22
C ASN A 45 9.38 1.41 -12.01
N ILE A 46 10.47 2.09 -11.61
CA ILE A 46 11.77 2.02 -12.29
C ILE A 46 12.49 0.66 -12.16
N TYR A 47 11.92 -0.27 -11.38
CA TYR A 47 12.44 -1.62 -11.17
C TYR A 47 11.65 -2.68 -11.92
N ASP A 48 10.66 -2.27 -12.74
CA ASP A 48 9.80 -3.15 -13.52
C ASP A 48 9.18 -4.28 -12.68
N ILE A 49 8.75 -3.93 -11.45
CA ILE A 49 8.08 -4.88 -10.57
C ILE A 49 6.75 -5.26 -11.22
N ASP A 50 6.58 -6.56 -11.48
CA ASP A 50 5.37 -7.07 -12.09
C ASP A 50 4.75 -8.24 -11.32
N PHE A 51 3.49 -8.10 -10.94
CA PHE A 51 2.72 -9.17 -10.30
C PHE A 51 2.11 -10.09 -11.36
N THR A 52 2.68 -11.27 -11.56
CA THR A 52 2.25 -12.23 -12.59
C THR A 52 1.21 -13.24 -12.10
N ARG A 53 1.09 -13.45 -10.79
CA ARG A 53 0.11 -14.38 -10.20
C ARG A 53 -0.29 -13.95 -8.79
N PHE A 54 -1.57 -14.09 -8.47
CA PHE A 54 -2.13 -13.82 -7.15
C PHE A 54 -3.08 -14.94 -6.74
N LYS A 55 -3.02 -15.34 -5.45
CA LYS A 55 -3.79 -16.47 -4.92
C LYS A 55 -4.17 -16.24 -3.47
N ILE A 56 -5.44 -16.45 -3.15
CA ILE A 56 -5.99 -16.48 -1.79
C ILE A 56 -6.46 -17.90 -1.51
N ARG A 57 -6.05 -18.45 -0.36
CA ARG A 57 -6.52 -19.73 0.14
C ARG A 57 -6.98 -19.61 1.59
N ASP A 58 -8.00 -20.38 1.93
CA ASP A 58 -8.28 -20.69 3.31
C ASP A 58 -7.16 -21.58 3.89
N LEU A 59 -6.66 -21.23 5.08
CA LEU A 59 -5.54 -21.94 5.71
C LEU A 59 -5.97 -23.24 6.39
N GLU A 60 -7.23 -23.35 6.84
CA GLU A 60 -7.73 -24.55 7.52
C GLU A 60 -8.09 -25.64 6.51
N SER A 61 -8.97 -25.34 5.54
CA SER A 61 -9.39 -26.33 4.54
C SER A 61 -8.41 -26.47 3.37
N GLY A 62 -7.52 -25.50 3.17
CA GLY A 62 -6.68 -25.41 1.97
C GLY A 62 -7.44 -24.97 0.71
N THR A 63 -8.74 -24.68 0.81
CA THR A 63 -9.59 -24.28 -0.33
C THR A 63 -9.06 -23.01 -0.98
N ILE A 64 -8.98 -23.01 -2.31
CA ILE A 64 -8.62 -21.83 -3.09
C ILE A 64 -9.86 -20.94 -3.22
N LEU A 65 -9.79 -19.75 -2.64
CA LEU A 65 -10.89 -18.78 -2.67
C LEU A 65 -10.81 -17.87 -3.89
N PHE A 66 -9.59 -17.57 -4.35
CA PHE A 66 -9.34 -16.74 -5.52
C PHE A 66 -7.97 -17.08 -6.12
N GLU A 67 -7.89 -17.14 -7.45
CA GLU A 67 -6.62 -17.29 -8.16
C GLU A 67 -6.70 -16.59 -9.53
N ILE A 68 -5.68 -15.80 -9.85
CA ILE A 68 -5.52 -15.15 -11.16
C ILE A 68 -4.05 -15.18 -11.56
N ALA A 69 -3.79 -15.39 -12.84
CA ALA A 69 -2.47 -15.30 -13.45
C ALA A 69 -2.55 -14.43 -14.71
N LYS A 70 -1.50 -13.64 -14.95
CA LYS A 70 -1.35 -12.97 -16.25
C LYS A 70 -1.21 -14.01 -17.36
N PRO A 71 -1.70 -13.73 -18.58
CA PRO A 71 -1.34 -14.52 -19.75
C PRO A 71 0.18 -14.57 -19.90
N PRO A 72 0.75 -15.67 -20.44
CA PRO A 72 2.15 -15.71 -20.79
C PRO A 72 2.49 -14.56 -21.76
N PRO A 73 3.72 -13.99 -21.69
CA PRO A 73 4.14 -12.99 -22.66
C PRO A 73 4.03 -13.57 -24.08
N SER A 74 3.43 -12.78 -24.97
CA SER A 74 3.28 -13.08 -26.40
C SER A 74 4.60 -13.06 -27.13
#